data_AF-A0AA45RYD0-F1
#
_entry.id   AF-A0AA45RYD0-F1
#
_cell.length_a   1.000
_cell.length_b   1.000
_cell.length_c   1.000
_cell.angle_alpha   90.00
_cell.angle_beta   90.00
_cell.angle_gamma   90.00
#
_symmetry.space_group_name_H-M   'P 1'
#
loop_
_entity.id
_entity.type
_entity.pdbx_description
1 polymer ?
#
loop_
_entity_poly.entity_id
_entity_poly.type
_entity_poly.pdbx_seq_one_letter_code
_entity_poly.pdbx_strand_id
1 'polypeptide(L)'
;MSILFAVTLAAVSTVQPSCSWDRPGVNPYTGQTAAAIDRYTDIPAAVRSTLKRRMEEGQSDDKVTITRDGISGKNQYDPAIRDMHFGAASVCATVTRSKWSAQRQEPGTVYCVDQHCILVPKICGNVSRINRVPAVAKAPAAVPPVAAKLGDKLGDKDLGLADADPQEPEELSEEELAKRDAQQRRVASNATKPNRQPGGLEVFDLSDDGTPDPLADGGVFPLPGPFPDNGDGAFVPTPVPEADTWAMLLAGLGLLGVVARRRHASSRQG
;
A
#
# COMPACT_ATOMS: atom_id res chain seq x y z
N MET A 1 -37.30 -45.14 -13.47
CA MET A 1 -35.85 -45.34 -13.25
C MET A 1 -35.23 -43.96 -13.10
N SER A 2 -34.91 -43.57 -11.87
CA SER A 2 -34.38 -42.24 -11.55
C SER A 2 -32.88 -42.34 -11.36
N ILE A 3 -32.10 -41.67 -12.20
CA ILE A 3 -30.64 -41.60 -12.11
C ILE A 3 -30.31 -40.34 -11.29
N LEU A 4 -29.82 -40.54 -10.06
CA LEU A 4 -29.26 -39.49 -9.23
C LEU A 4 -27.81 -39.24 -9.69
N PHE A 5 -27.54 -38.08 -10.28
CA PHE A 5 -26.18 -37.60 -10.51
C PHE A 5 -25.64 -36.98 -9.22
N ALA A 6 -24.73 -37.69 -8.54
CA ALA A 6 -23.94 -37.13 -7.45
C ALA A 6 -22.78 -36.31 -8.02
N VAL A 7 -22.88 -34.98 -7.95
CA VAL A 7 -21.77 -34.08 -8.28
C VAL A 7 -20.84 -34.01 -7.07
N THR A 8 -19.70 -34.68 -7.14
CA THR A 8 -18.63 -34.58 -6.14
C THR A 8 -17.84 -33.29 -6.37
N LEU A 9 -18.11 -32.26 -5.55
CA LEU A 9 -17.35 -31.01 -5.56
C LEU A 9 -15.97 -31.28 -4.93
N ALA A 10 -14.94 -31.44 -5.76
CA ALA A 10 -13.56 -31.49 -5.28
C ALA A 10 -13.13 -30.08 -4.85
N ALA A 11 -13.03 -29.85 -3.54
CA ALA A 11 -12.47 -28.62 -2.99
C ALA A 11 -10.98 -28.55 -3.32
N VAL A 12 -10.62 -27.73 -4.31
CA VAL A 12 -9.22 -27.37 -4.58
C VAL A 12 -8.80 -26.38 -3.49
N SER A 13 -8.19 -26.89 -2.42
CA SER A 13 -7.54 -26.05 -1.41
C SER A 13 -6.33 -25.39 -2.05
N THR A 14 -6.47 -24.16 -2.55
CA THR A 14 -5.32 -23.35 -2.93
C THR A 14 -4.51 -23.09 -1.66
N VAL A 15 -3.38 -23.80 -1.50
CA VAL A 15 -2.40 -23.50 -0.44
C VAL A 15 -1.80 -22.14 -0.79
N GLN A 16 -2.43 -21.09 -0.29
CA GLN A 16 -1.98 -19.72 -0.47
C GLN A 16 -0.62 -19.57 0.21
N PRO A 17 0.40 -18.98 -0.45
CA PRO A 17 1.74 -18.91 0.11
C PRO A 17 1.74 -18.06 1.40
N SER A 18 2.03 -18.70 2.54
CA SER A 18 2.32 -18.01 3.79
C SER A 18 3.82 -17.70 3.86
N CYS A 19 4.19 -16.43 3.96
CA CYS A 19 5.58 -16.02 4.04
C CYS A 19 5.97 -15.59 5.45
N SER A 20 7.21 -15.88 5.83
CA SER A 20 7.75 -15.40 7.10
C SER A 20 8.19 -13.94 6.96
N TRP A 21 7.68 -13.08 7.84
CA TRP A 21 8.19 -11.74 8.06
C TRP A 21 8.88 -11.64 9.43
N ASP A 22 9.46 -12.75 9.90
CA ASP A 22 10.12 -12.84 11.21
C ASP A 22 11.44 -12.03 11.28
N ARG A 23 12.01 -11.70 10.11
CA ARG A 23 13.21 -10.87 9.95
C ARG A 23 12.92 -9.71 8.99
N PRO A 24 12.29 -8.62 9.48
CA PRO A 24 12.09 -7.41 8.69
C PRO A 24 13.40 -6.91 8.08
N GLY A 25 13.33 -6.42 6.84
CA GLY A 25 14.48 -5.90 6.09
C GLY A 25 15.26 -6.91 5.27
N VAL A 26 15.02 -8.22 5.41
CA VAL A 26 15.73 -9.25 4.61
C VAL A 26 15.28 -9.27 3.15
N ASN A 27 14.02 -8.97 2.87
CA ASN A 27 13.47 -8.93 1.53
C ASN A 27 12.61 -7.67 1.35
N PRO A 28 13.24 -6.47 1.31
CA PRO A 28 12.52 -5.22 1.18
C PRO A 28 11.87 -5.12 -0.20
N TYR A 29 10.71 -4.48 -0.27
CA TYR A 29 10.09 -4.16 -1.54
C TYR A 29 10.95 -3.11 -2.28
N THR A 30 11.32 -3.40 -3.52
CA THR A 30 12.26 -2.57 -4.29
C THR A 30 11.58 -1.68 -5.33
N GLY A 31 10.27 -1.85 -5.55
CA GLY A 31 9.48 -1.00 -6.42
C GLY A 31 8.98 0.27 -5.72
N GLN A 32 8.29 1.13 -6.48
CA GLN A 32 7.55 2.24 -5.88
C GLN A 32 6.34 1.70 -5.11
N THR A 33 6.16 2.15 -3.87
CA THR A 33 5.09 1.70 -2.97
C THR A 33 3.71 1.85 -3.59
N ALA A 34 3.48 2.94 -4.33
CA ALA A 34 2.23 3.18 -5.06
C ALA A 34 2.00 2.18 -6.21
N ALA A 35 3.06 1.73 -6.90
CA ALA A 35 2.94 0.73 -7.97
C ALA A 35 2.48 -0.65 -7.45
N ALA A 36 2.70 -0.97 -6.18
CA ALA A 36 2.19 -2.20 -5.58
C ALA A 36 0.65 -2.25 -5.58
N ILE A 37 0.00 -1.09 -5.48
CA ILE A 37 -1.47 -0.96 -5.44
C ILE A 37 -2.11 -1.46 -6.74
N ASP A 38 -1.42 -1.39 -7.87
CA ASP A 38 -1.97 -1.85 -9.16
C ASP A 38 -2.21 -3.36 -9.20
N ARG A 39 -1.54 -4.15 -8.34
CA ARG A 39 -1.78 -5.61 -8.24
C ARG A 39 -3.03 -5.96 -7.43
N TYR A 40 -3.59 -5.00 -6.70
CA TYR A 40 -4.79 -5.16 -5.91
C TYR A 40 -6.03 -4.94 -6.78
N THR A 41 -6.30 -5.92 -7.65
CA THR A 41 -7.30 -5.79 -8.72
C THR A 41 -8.74 -5.70 -8.20
N ASP A 42 -9.01 -6.24 -7.00
CA ASP A 42 -10.28 -6.18 -6.27
C ASP A 42 -10.58 -4.79 -5.67
N ILE A 43 -9.58 -3.92 -5.49
CA ILE A 43 -9.81 -2.55 -5.02
C ILE A 43 -10.38 -1.73 -6.20
N PRO A 44 -11.49 -1.00 -6.04
CA PRO A 44 -12.03 -0.16 -7.13
C PRO A 44 -11.00 0.83 -7.68
N ALA A 45 -11.03 1.08 -8.99
CA ALA A 45 -10.01 1.90 -9.66
C ALA A 45 -9.88 3.32 -9.06
N ALA A 46 -11.00 3.95 -8.68
CA ALA A 46 -11.01 5.26 -8.03
C ALA A 46 -10.30 5.24 -6.66
N VAL A 47 -10.52 4.16 -5.89
CA VAL A 47 -9.87 3.94 -4.59
C VAL A 47 -8.37 3.72 -4.78
N ARG A 48 -7.96 2.89 -5.76
CA ARG A 48 -6.53 2.70 -6.10
C ARG A 48 -5.85 4.01 -6.49
N SER A 49 -6.47 4.80 -7.36
CA SER A 49 -5.93 6.10 -7.78
C SER A 49 -5.72 7.04 -6.59
N THR A 50 -6.70 7.11 -5.69
CA THR A 50 -6.59 7.93 -4.47
C THR A 50 -5.50 7.43 -3.53
N LEU A 51 -5.40 6.11 -3.31
CA LEU A 51 -4.34 5.52 -2.49
C LEU A 51 -2.95 5.82 -3.07
N LYS A 52 -2.76 5.63 -4.38
CA LYS A 52 -1.48 5.89 -5.06
C LYS A 52 -1.02 7.33 -4.87
N ARG A 53 -1.90 8.31 -5.18
CA ARG A 53 -1.61 9.73 -4.97
C ARG A 53 -1.21 10.03 -3.54
N ARG A 54 -1.99 9.54 -2.56
CA ARG A 54 -1.69 9.78 -1.13
C ARG A 54 -0.37 9.15 -0.70
N MET A 55 -0.02 7.99 -1.24
CA MET A 55 1.25 7.31 -0.93
C MET A 55 2.45 8.04 -1.55
N GLU A 56 2.32 8.56 -2.78
CA GLU A 56 3.34 9.38 -3.45
C GLU A 56 3.56 10.72 -2.72
N GLU A 57 2.48 11.34 -2.25
CA GLU A 57 2.52 12.58 -1.46
C GLU A 57 2.87 12.36 0.02
N GLY A 58 2.99 11.11 0.48
CA GLY A 58 3.28 10.78 1.88
C GLY A 58 2.15 11.13 2.88
N GLN A 59 0.92 11.28 2.40
CA GLN A 59 -0.26 11.65 3.20
C GLN A 59 -0.90 10.46 3.92
N SER A 60 -0.17 9.86 4.85
CA SER A 60 -0.66 8.74 5.67
C SER A 60 -1.80 9.16 6.60
N ASP A 61 -2.80 8.31 6.77
CA ASP A 61 -3.88 8.50 7.76
C ASP A 61 -3.41 8.22 9.19
N ASP A 62 -2.41 7.35 9.34
CA ASP A 62 -1.93 6.89 10.63
C ASP A 62 -0.45 6.53 10.60
N LYS A 63 0.21 6.72 11.74
CA LYS A 63 1.55 6.21 12.04
C LYS A 63 1.39 5.13 13.10
N VAL A 64 1.75 3.91 12.73
CA VAL A 64 1.48 2.73 13.55
C VAL A 64 2.76 2.12 14.08
N THR A 65 2.62 1.47 15.23
CA THR A 65 3.57 0.52 15.78
C THR A 65 3.07 -0.89 15.47
N ILE A 66 3.92 -1.64 14.79
CA ILE A 66 3.69 -3.03 14.42
C ILE A 66 4.40 -3.89 15.47
N THR A 67 3.66 -4.75 16.15
CA THR A 67 4.22 -5.69 17.15
C THR A 67 4.13 -7.12 16.62
N ARG A 68 4.49 -8.13 17.43
CA ARG A 68 4.24 -9.54 17.07
C ARG A 68 2.75 -9.81 16.86
N ASP A 69 1.93 -9.33 17.79
CA ASP A 69 0.55 -9.75 17.98
C ASP A 69 -0.47 -8.68 17.56
N GLY A 70 -0.02 -7.52 17.09
CA GLY A 70 -0.92 -6.42 16.77
C GLY A 70 -0.31 -5.31 15.90
N ILE A 71 -1.18 -4.37 15.57
CA ILE A 71 -0.87 -3.15 14.82
C ILE A 71 -1.73 -2.04 15.45
N SER A 72 -1.11 -1.01 15.98
CA SER A 72 -1.80 0.08 16.66
C SER A 72 -1.16 1.43 16.37
N GLY A 73 -2.00 2.45 16.23
CA GLY A 73 -1.59 3.85 16.08
C GLY A 73 -2.68 4.75 16.65
N LYS A 74 -3.06 5.78 15.90
CA LYS A 74 -4.30 6.54 16.16
C LYS A 74 -5.53 5.63 16.15
N ASN A 75 -5.51 4.58 15.34
CA ASN A 75 -6.56 3.57 15.26
C ASN A 75 -6.06 2.18 15.65
N GLN A 76 -7.01 1.28 15.89
CA GLN A 76 -6.74 -0.14 16.07
C GLN A 76 -6.97 -0.89 14.75
N TYR A 77 -6.09 -1.84 14.45
CA TYR A 77 -6.16 -2.66 13.23
C TYR A 77 -6.10 -4.14 13.58
N ASP A 78 -6.64 -4.96 12.67
CA ASP A 78 -6.56 -6.41 12.75
C ASP A 78 -5.07 -6.84 12.70
N PRO A 79 -4.63 -7.77 13.56
CA PRO A 79 -3.28 -8.31 13.50
C PRO A 79 -2.96 -9.07 12.18
N ALA A 80 -3.95 -9.53 11.43
CA ALA A 80 -3.72 -10.22 10.17
C ALA A 80 -3.20 -9.26 9.10
N ILE A 81 -2.01 -9.57 8.56
CA ILE A 81 -1.43 -8.87 7.43
C ILE A 81 -1.56 -9.76 6.20
N ARG A 82 -2.18 -9.22 5.15
CA ARG A 82 -2.51 -9.95 3.92
C ARG A 82 -1.85 -9.36 2.69
N ASP A 83 -1.68 -10.20 1.69
CA ASP A 83 -1.21 -9.86 0.34
C ASP A 83 0.04 -8.98 0.35
N MET A 84 1.01 -9.30 1.22
CA MET A 84 2.21 -8.47 1.39
C MET A 84 3.14 -8.61 0.18
N HIS A 85 3.53 -7.48 -0.38
CA HIS A 85 4.51 -7.35 -1.45
C HIS A 85 5.94 -7.31 -0.86
N PHE A 86 6.83 -8.12 -1.45
CA PHE A 86 8.24 -8.25 -1.11
C PHE A 86 9.11 -8.20 -2.37
N GLY A 87 10.35 -7.74 -2.22
CA GLY A 87 11.37 -7.79 -3.27
C GLY A 87 10.93 -7.11 -4.56
N ALA A 88 11.33 -7.69 -5.70
CA ALA A 88 11.03 -7.15 -7.02
C ALA A 88 9.58 -7.41 -7.49
N ALA A 89 8.95 -8.51 -7.05
CA ALA A 89 7.63 -8.89 -7.57
C ALA A 89 6.87 -9.96 -6.76
N SER A 90 7.30 -10.32 -5.55
CA SER A 90 6.67 -11.42 -4.81
C SER A 90 5.51 -10.91 -3.97
N VAL A 91 4.39 -11.63 -3.96
CA VAL A 91 3.23 -11.33 -3.12
C VAL A 91 2.90 -12.57 -2.29
N CYS A 92 2.72 -12.37 -0.98
CA CYS A 92 2.37 -13.43 -0.05
C CYS A 92 0.99 -13.17 0.53
N ALA A 93 0.09 -14.13 0.39
CA ALA A 93 -1.30 -13.99 0.82
C ALA A 93 -1.43 -13.71 2.31
N THR A 94 -0.60 -14.37 3.12
CA THR A 94 -0.53 -14.15 4.56
C THR A 94 0.93 -14.07 4.99
N VAL A 95 1.21 -13.24 5.99
CA VAL A 95 2.56 -13.18 6.58
C VAL A 95 2.56 -13.45 8.07
N THR A 96 3.58 -14.18 8.53
CA THR A 96 3.75 -14.50 9.95
C THR A 96 4.76 -13.58 10.61
N ARG A 97 4.50 -13.24 11.86
CA ARG A 97 5.42 -12.51 12.75
C ARG A 97 5.75 -13.32 14.02
N SER A 98 5.38 -14.59 14.07
CA SER A 98 5.34 -15.39 15.30
C SER A 98 6.69 -15.56 15.98
N LYS A 99 7.81 -15.40 15.27
CA LYS A 99 9.16 -15.47 15.87
C LYS A 99 9.69 -14.12 16.35
N TRP A 100 8.91 -13.04 16.25
CA TRP A 100 9.27 -11.77 16.89
C TRP A 100 9.29 -11.95 18.41
N SER A 101 10.17 -11.23 19.10
CA SER A 101 10.07 -11.12 20.56
C SER A 101 8.86 -10.27 20.93
N ALA A 102 8.35 -10.44 22.15
CA ALA A 102 7.22 -9.64 22.64
C ALA A 102 7.55 -8.13 22.71
N GLN A 103 8.82 -7.78 22.84
CA GLN A 103 9.31 -6.40 22.90
C GLN A 103 9.63 -5.81 21.52
N ARG A 104 9.65 -6.63 20.46
CA ARG A 104 9.96 -6.14 19.11
C ARG A 104 8.82 -5.26 18.60
N GLN A 105 9.20 -4.08 18.12
CA GLN A 105 8.30 -3.09 17.56
C GLN A 105 8.92 -2.53 16.29
N GLU A 106 8.13 -2.44 15.23
CA GLU A 106 8.54 -1.86 13.96
C GLU A 106 7.60 -0.71 13.59
N PRO A 107 8.11 0.48 13.24
CA PRO A 107 7.25 1.59 12.82
C PRO A 107 6.72 1.38 11.41
N GLY A 108 5.49 1.84 11.16
CA GLY A 108 4.85 1.81 9.85
C GLY A 108 3.91 2.98 9.63
N THR A 109 3.42 3.10 8.40
CA THR A 109 2.39 4.07 8.01
C THR A 109 1.21 3.33 7.42
N VAL A 110 0.00 3.85 7.65
CA VAL A 110 -1.24 3.30 7.10
C VAL A 110 -1.94 4.34 6.24
N TYR A 111 -2.43 3.89 5.09
CA TYR A 111 -3.22 4.67 4.14
C TYR A 111 -4.57 3.96 3.97
N CYS A 112 -5.66 4.64 4.31
CA CYS A 112 -7.01 4.12 4.20
C CYS A 112 -7.83 4.99 3.23
N VAL A 113 -8.52 4.35 2.30
CA VAL A 113 -9.56 4.96 1.48
C VAL A 113 -10.76 4.01 1.52
N ASP A 114 -11.91 4.53 1.95
CA ASP A 114 -13.10 3.75 2.28
C ASP A 114 -12.78 2.60 3.26
N GLN A 115 -12.97 1.36 2.83
CA GLN A 115 -12.75 0.14 3.62
C GLN A 115 -11.35 -0.46 3.39
N HIS A 116 -10.55 0.09 2.46
CA HIS A 116 -9.27 -0.48 2.05
C HIS A 116 -8.13 0.23 2.76
N CYS A 117 -7.44 -0.48 3.66
CA CYS A 117 -6.28 0.04 4.38
C CYS A 117 -4.99 -0.68 3.98
N ILE A 118 -3.98 0.10 3.62
CA ILE A 118 -2.66 -0.34 3.18
C ILE A 118 -1.63 0.00 4.25
N LEU A 119 -0.88 -0.99 4.70
CA LEU A 119 0.24 -0.85 5.64
C LEU A 119 1.57 -0.82 4.88
N VAL A 120 2.44 0.11 5.29
CA VAL A 120 3.81 0.23 4.77
C VAL A 120 4.80 0.35 5.94
N PRO A 121 5.52 -0.73 6.32
CA PRO A 121 6.55 -0.68 7.35
C PRO A 121 7.76 0.13 6.91
N LYS A 122 8.26 1.00 7.80
CA LYS A 122 9.38 1.91 7.49
C LYS A 122 10.70 1.18 7.19
N ILE A 123 10.92 0.03 7.82
CA ILE A 123 12.18 -0.72 7.71
C ILE A 123 12.42 -1.37 6.34
N CYS A 124 11.35 -1.71 5.61
CA CYS A 124 11.47 -2.51 4.39
C CYS A 124 10.60 -2.05 3.23
N GLY A 125 9.69 -1.08 3.44
CA GLY A 125 8.84 -0.55 2.37
C GLY A 125 7.82 -1.55 1.83
N ASN A 126 7.69 -2.73 2.45
CA ASN A 126 6.74 -3.75 2.03
C ASN A 126 5.32 -3.20 2.06
N VAL A 127 4.50 -3.59 1.10
CA VAL A 127 3.13 -3.08 0.95
C VAL A 127 2.17 -4.20 1.26
N SER A 128 1.29 -4.02 2.23
CA SER A 128 0.35 -5.07 2.62
C SER A 128 -1.02 -4.52 2.96
N ARG A 129 -2.01 -5.41 3.01
CA ARG A 129 -3.38 -5.08 3.41
C ARG A 129 -3.61 -5.41 4.86
N ILE A 130 -4.34 -4.51 5.52
CA ILE A 130 -4.83 -4.68 6.87
C ILE A 130 -6.29 -4.21 6.95
N ASN A 131 -7.01 -4.67 7.96
CA ASN A 131 -8.36 -4.20 8.22
C ASN A 131 -8.33 -3.26 9.43
N ARG A 132 -9.04 -2.14 9.36
CA ARG A 132 -9.26 -1.29 10.53
C ARG A 132 -10.34 -1.92 11.40
N VAL A 133 -10.05 -2.06 12.68
CA VAL A 133 -11.06 -2.51 13.65
C VAL A 133 -11.97 -1.32 13.93
N PRO A 134 -13.30 -1.44 13.75
CA PRO A 134 -14.20 -0.37 14.10
C PRO A 134 -14.04 -0.08 15.60
N ALA A 135 -13.85 1.20 15.94
CA ALA A 135 -13.88 1.59 17.33
C ALA A 135 -15.27 1.25 17.86
N VAL A 136 -15.34 0.28 18.78
CA VAL A 136 -16.58 0.06 19.53
C VAL A 136 -16.78 1.35 20.31
N ALA A 137 -17.79 2.14 19.91
CA ALA A 137 -18.19 3.31 20.66
C ALA A 137 -18.37 2.83 22.10
N LYS A 138 -17.57 3.38 23.00
CA LYS A 138 -17.65 3.06 24.42
C LYS A 138 -19.11 3.28 24.79
N ALA A 139 -19.84 2.21 25.11
CA ALA A 139 -21.22 2.33 25.54
C ALA A 139 -21.25 3.43 26.61
N PRO A 140 -22.14 4.43 26.52
CA PRO A 140 -22.22 5.45 27.54
C PRO A 140 -22.29 4.71 28.87
N ALA A 141 -21.32 4.99 29.75
CA ALA A 141 -21.29 4.38 31.06
C ALA A 141 -22.70 4.53 31.63
N ALA A 142 -23.35 3.40 31.93
CA ALA A 142 -24.67 3.43 32.55
C ALA A 142 -24.53 4.36 33.75
N VAL A 143 -25.22 5.50 33.67
CA VAL A 143 -25.24 6.48 34.74
C VAL A 143 -25.71 5.68 35.96
N PRO A 144 -24.89 5.51 37.02
CA PRO A 144 -25.39 4.88 38.23
C PRO A 144 -26.64 5.66 38.65
N PRO A 145 -27.72 5.02 39.12
CA PRO A 145 -28.93 5.73 39.50
C PRO A 145 -28.56 6.75 40.57
N VAL A 146 -28.45 8.01 40.15
CA VAL A 146 -28.18 9.11 41.06
C VAL A 146 -29.50 9.34 41.77
N ALA A 147 -29.67 8.72 42.93
CA ALA A 147 -30.59 9.23 43.94
C ALA A 147 -30.02 10.53 44.51
N ALA A 148 -29.84 11.55 43.66
CA ALA A 148 -29.61 12.91 44.11
C ALA A 148 -30.98 13.51 44.32
N LYS A 149 -31.32 13.71 45.60
CA LYS A 149 -32.37 14.66 45.97
C LYS A 149 -31.98 16.01 45.35
N LEU A 150 -32.79 16.44 44.38
CA LEU A 150 -32.79 17.80 43.88
C LEU A 150 -33.20 18.72 45.05
N GLY A 151 -32.27 19.56 45.50
CA GLY A 151 -32.66 20.77 46.24
C GLY A 151 -32.04 21.02 47.61
N ASP A 152 -30.74 20.76 47.86
CA ASP A 152 -30.16 21.28 49.12
C ASP A 152 -28.69 21.74 49.10
N LYS A 153 -27.96 21.65 47.97
CA LYS A 153 -26.56 22.10 47.91
C LYS A 153 -26.13 22.75 46.59
N LEU A 154 -26.97 23.62 46.05
CA LEU A 154 -26.53 24.67 45.12
C LEU A 154 -26.94 26.01 45.73
N GLY A 155 -26.13 26.48 46.67
CA GLY A 155 -26.18 27.89 47.03
C GLY A 155 -25.68 28.70 45.84
N ASP A 156 -26.53 29.64 45.40
CA ASP A 156 -26.28 30.84 44.58
C ASP A 156 -24.89 30.98 43.94
N LYS A 157 -24.48 30.01 43.15
CA LYS A 157 -23.40 30.15 42.19
C LYS A 157 -24.00 29.89 40.83
N ASP A 158 -24.54 30.99 40.32
CA ASP A 158 -24.69 31.31 38.91
C ASP A 158 -23.72 30.48 38.05
N LEU A 159 -24.28 29.54 37.31
CA LEU A 159 -23.53 28.56 36.52
C LEU A 159 -23.02 29.13 35.20
N GLY A 160 -22.89 30.46 35.07
CA GLY A 160 -22.15 31.09 33.97
C GLY A 160 -22.58 30.62 32.58
N LEU A 161 -23.83 30.19 32.43
CA LEU A 161 -24.47 30.03 31.13
C LEU A 161 -25.01 31.40 30.75
N ALA A 162 -24.10 32.29 30.39
CA ALA A 162 -24.47 33.45 29.60
C ALA A 162 -24.92 32.92 28.23
N ASP A 163 -26.17 33.16 27.89
CA ASP A 163 -26.65 33.04 26.52
C ASP A 163 -25.69 33.82 25.60
N ALA A 164 -25.21 33.18 24.54
CA ALA A 164 -24.38 33.86 23.55
C ALA A 164 -25.20 35.01 22.95
N ASP A 165 -24.71 36.25 23.09
CA ASP A 165 -25.32 37.40 22.44
C ASP A 165 -25.49 37.09 20.94
N PRO A 166 -26.64 37.42 20.33
CA PRO A 166 -26.79 37.34 18.89
C PRO A 166 -25.71 38.21 18.25
N GLN A 167 -24.69 37.59 17.65
CA GLN A 167 -23.81 38.34 16.75
C GLN A 167 -24.67 38.82 15.60
N GLU A 168 -25.01 40.11 15.61
CA GLU A 168 -25.41 40.79 14.39
C GLU A 168 -24.29 40.56 13.37
N PRO A 169 -24.62 40.20 12.11
CA PRO A 169 -23.61 39.96 11.10
C PRO A 169 -22.83 41.26 10.94
N GLU A 170 -21.59 41.26 11.42
CA GLU A 170 -20.65 42.35 11.24
C GLU A 170 -20.52 42.55 9.74
N GLU A 171 -21.14 43.62 9.21
CA GLU A 171 -21.06 43.95 7.80
C GLU A 171 -19.59 44.12 7.47
N LEU A 172 -19.05 43.14 6.75
CA LEU A 172 -17.66 43.15 6.27
C LEU A 172 -17.39 44.53 5.69
N SER A 173 -16.42 45.23 6.27
CA SER A 173 -16.05 46.56 5.78
C SER A 173 -15.77 46.49 4.27
N GLU A 174 -16.13 47.53 3.53
CA GLU A 174 -15.95 47.57 2.07
C GLU A 174 -14.49 47.25 1.67
N GLU A 175 -13.53 47.56 2.54
CA GLU A 175 -12.12 47.27 2.38
C GLU A 175 -11.79 45.76 2.48
N GLU A 176 -12.42 45.03 3.40
CA GLU A 176 -12.26 43.58 3.51
C GLU A 176 -12.94 42.82 2.38
N LEU A 177 -14.10 43.31 1.93
CA LEU A 177 -14.78 42.77 0.75
C LEU A 177 -13.90 42.95 -0.49
N ALA A 178 -13.32 44.13 -0.69
CA ALA A 178 -12.41 44.42 -1.80
C ALA A 178 -11.14 43.56 -1.78
N LYS A 179 -10.59 43.26 -0.59
CA LYS A 179 -9.43 42.35 -0.44
C LYS A 179 -9.78 40.92 -0.83
N ARG A 180 -10.95 40.42 -0.40
CA ARG A 180 -11.43 39.08 -0.79
C ARG A 180 -11.67 38.97 -2.30
N ASP A 181 -12.30 39.98 -2.89
CA ASP A 181 -12.55 40.04 -4.33
C ASP A 181 -11.25 40.06 -5.14
N ALA A 182 -10.28 40.87 -4.71
CA ALA A 182 -8.95 40.93 -5.33
C ALA A 182 -8.22 39.59 -5.24
N GLN A 183 -8.35 38.89 -4.10
CA GLN A 183 -7.76 37.56 -3.91
C GLN A 183 -8.43 36.52 -4.81
N GLN A 184 -9.76 36.53 -4.94
CA GLN A 184 -10.48 35.61 -5.83
C GLN A 184 -10.14 35.87 -7.30
N ARG A 185 -10.04 37.13 -7.73
CA ARG A 185 -9.60 37.47 -9.11
C ARG A 185 -8.15 37.07 -9.39
N ARG A 186 -7.26 37.11 -8.38
CA ARG A 186 -5.89 36.60 -8.51
C ARG A 186 -5.86 35.08 -8.68
N VAL A 187 -6.69 34.36 -7.95
CA VAL A 187 -6.81 32.90 -8.09
C VAL A 187 -7.38 32.54 -9.48
N ALA A 188 -8.43 33.24 -9.91
CA ALA A 188 -9.04 33.03 -11.23
C ALA A 188 -8.06 33.35 -12.39
N SER A 189 -7.34 34.47 -12.33
CA SER A 189 -6.36 34.85 -13.36
C SER A 189 -5.13 33.94 -13.40
N ASN A 190 -4.74 33.34 -12.27
CA ASN A 190 -3.74 32.28 -12.26
C ASN A 190 -4.24 30.96 -12.86
N ALA A 191 -5.55 30.68 -12.82
CA ALA A 191 -6.15 29.51 -13.44
C ALA A 191 -6.35 29.66 -14.96
N THR A 192 -6.37 30.90 -15.51
CA THR A 192 -6.57 31.17 -16.95
C THR A 192 -5.26 31.34 -17.75
N LYS A 193 -4.08 31.19 -17.14
CA LYS A 193 -2.82 31.17 -17.91
C LYS A 193 -2.65 29.81 -18.60
N PRO A 194 -2.57 29.75 -19.94
CA PRO A 194 -2.59 28.48 -20.68
C PRO A 194 -1.26 27.71 -20.64
N ASN A 195 -0.30 28.05 -19.76
CA ASN A 195 0.98 27.35 -19.74
C ASN A 195 1.55 27.14 -18.33
N ARG A 196 0.75 26.53 -17.45
CA ARG A 196 1.29 25.84 -16.28
C ARG A 196 0.35 24.71 -15.86
N GLN A 197 0.48 23.55 -16.50
CA GLN A 197 -0.02 22.31 -15.93
C GLN A 197 0.94 21.87 -14.81
N PRO A 198 0.48 21.71 -13.56
CA PRO A 198 1.13 20.83 -12.62
C PRO A 198 0.62 19.41 -12.92
N GLY A 199 1.43 18.64 -13.64
CA GLY A 199 1.11 17.25 -14.02
C GLY A 199 0.77 17.10 -15.51
N GLY A 200 1.78 17.27 -16.37
CA GLY A 200 1.65 16.99 -17.80
C GLY A 200 1.64 15.48 -18.06
N LEU A 201 0.52 14.97 -18.58
CA LEU A 201 0.57 13.96 -19.64
C LEU A 201 1.11 14.71 -20.86
N GLU A 202 2.24 14.27 -21.41
CA GLU A 202 2.76 14.84 -22.65
C GLU A 202 1.77 14.54 -23.78
N VAL A 203 0.99 15.57 -24.14
CA VAL A 203 0.31 15.59 -25.43
C VAL A 203 1.38 15.98 -26.43
N PHE A 204 1.88 15.00 -27.16
CA PHE A 204 2.70 15.24 -28.34
C PHE A 204 1.84 15.98 -29.36
N ASP A 205 2.09 17.27 -29.53
CA ASP A 205 1.52 18.03 -30.63
C ASP A 205 2.23 17.58 -31.91
N LEU A 206 1.51 16.86 -32.76
CA LEU A 206 2.01 16.39 -34.04
C LEU A 206 1.78 17.49 -35.08
N SER A 207 2.84 17.95 -35.72
CA SER A 207 2.75 18.69 -36.98
C SER A 207 1.99 17.85 -38.03
N ASP A 208 1.36 18.50 -39.01
CA ASP A 208 0.55 17.89 -40.07
C ASP A 208 1.31 16.86 -40.95
N ASP A 209 2.62 16.66 -40.73
CA ASP A 209 3.47 15.66 -41.40
C ASP A 209 4.04 14.56 -40.47
N GLY A 210 3.71 14.58 -39.16
CA GLY A 210 4.00 13.48 -38.23
C GLY A 210 5.43 13.34 -37.71
N THR A 211 6.27 14.38 -37.74
CA THR A 211 7.62 14.34 -37.13
C THR A 211 7.84 15.38 -36.01
N PRO A 212 8.63 15.05 -34.94
CA PRO A 212 8.84 15.98 -33.82
C PRO A 212 9.83 17.09 -34.18
N ASP A 213 9.42 18.34 -33.96
CA ASP A 213 10.18 19.55 -34.32
C ASP A 213 11.25 19.89 -33.24
N PRO A 214 12.56 19.88 -33.56
CA PRO A 214 13.62 19.93 -32.55
C PRO A 214 14.02 21.35 -32.09
N LEU A 215 13.23 22.38 -32.41
CA LEU A 215 13.64 23.80 -32.22
C LEU A 215 12.77 24.59 -31.23
N ALA A 216 11.86 23.95 -30.49
CA ALA A 216 10.96 24.63 -29.56
C ALA A 216 11.09 24.14 -28.11
N ASP A 217 12.30 24.16 -27.52
CA ASP A 217 12.43 24.73 -26.17
C ASP A 217 13.90 24.90 -25.75
N GLY A 218 14.24 26.12 -25.35
CA GLY A 218 15.54 26.49 -24.81
C GLY A 218 15.62 26.16 -23.32
N GLY A 219 16.26 25.05 -22.97
CA GLY A 219 16.56 24.67 -21.59
C GLY A 219 17.76 23.73 -21.51
N VAL A 220 18.91 24.26 -21.14
CA VAL A 220 20.19 23.55 -21.06
C VAL A 220 20.20 22.58 -19.88
N PHE A 221 20.16 21.27 -20.16
CA PHE A 221 20.67 20.22 -19.27
C PHE A 221 22.02 19.72 -19.82
N PRO A 222 23.05 19.49 -18.98
CA PRO A 222 24.33 19.00 -19.47
C PRO A 222 24.18 17.53 -19.90
N LEU A 223 24.36 17.28 -21.19
CA LEU A 223 24.56 15.94 -21.74
C LEU A 223 25.83 15.33 -21.14
N PRO A 224 25.86 14.03 -20.77
CA PRO A 224 27.12 13.31 -20.72
C PRO A 224 27.67 13.24 -22.15
N GLY A 225 28.91 13.69 -22.32
CA GLY A 225 29.60 13.77 -23.60
C GLY A 225 29.86 12.41 -24.28
N PRO A 226 30.45 12.44 -25.48
CA PRO A 226 30.45 11.34 -26.44
C PRO A 226 31.44 10.25 -26.04
N PHE A 227 31.00 9.01 -26.25
CA PHE A 227 31.79 7.80 -26.12
C PHE A 227 33.07 7.87 -26.99
N PRO A 228 34.26 7.54 -26.44
CA PRO A 228 35.41 7.30 -27.29
C PRO A 228 35.19 6.00 -28.08
N ASP A 229 35.16 6.16 -29.39
CA ASP A 229 35.34 5.10 -30.38
C ASP A 229 36.69 4.41 -30.13
N ASN A 230 36.64 3.23 -29.53
CA ASN A 230 37.72 2.26 -29.54
C ASN A 230 37.10 0.88 -29.76
N GLY A 231 37.23 0.41 -31.00
CA GLY A 231 37.48 -0.97 -31.41
C GLY A 231 36.86 -2.11 -30.59
N ASP A 232 36.00 -2.87 -31.28
CA ASP A 232 35.78 -4.30 -31.06
C ASP A 232 35.38 -4.73 -29.64
N GLY A 233 34.09 -4.67 -29.35
CA GLY A 233 33.57 -5.24 -28.12
C GLY A 233 32.06 -5.13 -27.98
N ALA A 234 31.31 -5.85 -28.81
CA ALA A 234 29.89 -6.07 -28.56
C ALA A 234 29.72 -6.69 -27.17
N PHE A 235 29.13 -5.96 -26.21
CA PHE A 235 28.64 -6.53 -24.96
C PHE A 235 27.40 -7.36 -25.27
N VAL A 236 27.65 -8.58 -25.74
CA VAL A 236 26.67 -9.66 -25.75
C VAL A 236 26.53 -10.14 -24.31
N PRO A 237 25.35 -10.08 -23.67
CA PRO A 237 25.16 -10.71 -22.38
C PRO A 237 25.42 -12.21 -22.54
N THR A 238 26.52 -12.71 -21.98
CA THR A 238 26.81 -14.15 -21.97
C THR A 238 25.74 -14.83 -21.13
N PRO A 239 24.95 -15.77 -21.67
CA PRO A 239 23.99 -16.51 -20.87
C PRO A 239 24.74 -17.21 -19.73
N VAL A 240 24.31 -16.95 -18.50
CA VAL A 240 24.74 -17.72 -17.34
C VAL A 240 24.32 -19.17 -17.60
N PRO A 241 25.21 -20.16 -17.56
CA PRO A 241 24.81 -21.55 -17.72
C PRO A 241 23.94 -21.94 -16.52
N GLU A 242 22.63 -22.00 -16.72
CA GLU A 242 21.77 -22.79 -15.85
C GLU A 242 22.29 -24.23 -15.92
N ALA A 243 22.65 -24.83 -14.79
CA ALA A 243 23.06 -26.23 -14.77
C ALA A 243 21.95 -27.05 -15.45
N ASP A 244 22.28 -27.68 -16.58
CA ASP A 244 21.34 -28.32 -17.50
C ASP A 244 20.23 -29.03 -16.71
N THR A 245 19.00 -28.52 -16.81
CA THR A 245 17.84 -29.05 -16.08
C THR A 245 17.67 -30.55 -16.31
N TRP A 246 18.11 -31.02 -17.48
CA TRP A 246 18.16 -32.43 -17.87
C TRP A 246 19.18 -33.25 -17.08
N ALA A 247 20.32 -32.69 -16.69
CA ALA A 247 21.33 -33.39 -15.89
C ALA A 247 20.80 -33.72 -14.49
N MET A 248 20.07 -32.79 -13.86
CA MET A 248 19.42 -33.03 -12.56
C MET A 248 18.27 -34.04 -12.67
N LEU A 249 17.52 -34.01 -13.78
CA LEU A 249 16.48 -35.00 -14.06
C LEU A 249 17.06 -36.41 -14.25
N LEU A 250 18.12 -36.54 -15.04
CA LEU A 250 18.81 -37.81 -15.28
C LEU A 250 19.50 -38.34 -14.02
N ALA A 251 20.11 -37.47 -13.22
CA ALA A 251 20.67 -37.85 -11.92
C ALA A 251 19.58 -38.39 -10.97
N GLY A 252 18.41 -37.73 -10.93
CA GLY A 252 17.26 -38.20 -10.15
C GLY A 252 16.74 -39.56 -10.61
N LEU A 253 16.58 -39.77 -11.92
CA LEU A 253 16.14 -41.04 -12.49
C LEU A 253 17.17 -42.16 -12.29
N GLY A 254 18.46 -41.85 -12.41
CA GLY A 254 19.55 -42.79 -12.13
C GLY A 254 19.53 -43.29 -10.69
N LEU A 255 19.34 -42.39 -9.72
CA LEU A 255 19.24 -42.74 -8.31
C LEU A 255 18.04 -43.68 -8.05
N LEU A 256 16.88 -43.38 -8.62
CA LEU A 256 15.67 -44.21 -8.49
C LEU A 256 15.89 -45.61 -9.10
N GLY A 257 16.57 -45.71 -10.25
CA GLY A 257 16.92 -46.98 -10.88
C GLY A 257 17.83 -47.86 -10.02
N VAL A 258 18.83 -47.27 -9.35
CA VAL A 258 19.72 -48.00 -8.44
C VAL A 258 18.97 -48.53 -7.21
N VAL A 259 18.10 -47.72 -6.63
CA VAL A 259 17.27 -48.13 -5.47
C VAL A 259 16.31 -49.26 -5.85
N ALA A 260 15.65 -49.17 -7.01
CA ALA A 260 14.76 -50.23 -7.50
C ALA A 260 15.50 -51.55 -7.76
N ARG A 261 16.68 -51.50 -8.38
CA ARG A 261 17.52 -52.68 -8.62
C ARG A 261 17.96 -53.36 -7.32
N ARG A 262 18.35 -52.57 -6.30
CA ARG A 262 18.72 -53.11 -4.98
C ARG A 262 17.56 -53.83 -4.30
N ARG A 263 16.34 -53.28 -4.37
CA ARG A 263 15.15 -53.91 -3.80
C ARG A 263 14.80 -55.24 -4.49
N HIS A 264 14.92 -55.30 -5.81
CA HIS A 264 14.70 -56.54 -6.56
C HIS A 264 15.79 -57.61 -6.32
N ALA A 265 17.03 -57.21 -6.04
CA ALA A 265 18.08 -58.16 -5.67
C ALA A 265 17.85 -58.75 -4.27
N SER A 266 17.37 -57.94 -3.31
CA SER A 266 17.00 -58.41 -1.98
C SER A 266 15.77 -59.33 -1.97
N SER A 267 14.86 -59.20 -2.93
CA SER A 267 13.68 -60.06 -3.04
C SER A 267 13.92 -61.41 -3.73
N ARG A 268 15.14 -61.69 -4.19
CA ARG A 268 15.51 -62.97 -4.84
C ARG A 268 16.32 -63.92 -3.93
N GLN A 269 16.64 -63.52 -2.70
CA GLN A 269 17.38 -64.31 -1.72
C GLN A 269 16.52 -64.78 -0.54
N GLY A 270 15.19 -64.75 -0.68
CA GLY A 270 14.22 -65.30 0.28
C GLY A 270 13.45 -66.45 -0.34
#